data_AF-W3X136-F1
#
_entry.id   AF-W3X136-F1
#
_cell.length_a   1.000
_cell.length_b   1.000
_cell.length_c   1.000
_cell.angle_alpha   90.00
_cell.angle_beta   90.00
_cell.angle_gamma   90.00
#
_symmetry.space_group_name_H-M   'P 1'
#
loop_
_entity.id
_entity.type
_entity.pdbx_description
1 polymer ?
#
loop_
_entity_poly.entity_id
_entity_poly.type
_entity_poly.pdbx_seq_one_letter_code
_entity_poly.pdbx_strand_id
1 'polypeptide(L)'
;MLPNIQLTLIQAAATLLAVTAQPLSQQLSVSGGLAEIPSPPSPEPIEISEVPMPPVVQGNASCSTSLNHRGTGCISQEPGLTGVSFMPDGHHLVVPMVFAGAPSAPDPASIYTGNQLVLLKIDGSTFSNGDTWKCITCGVPDENAVGSATSILDYPQAFRDGKRVLAGTNIIECGDFLLAEDACTP
;
A
#
# COMPACT_ATOMS: atom_id res chain seq x y z
N MET A 1 -15.51 20.32 40.39
CA MET A 1 -16.87 19.76 40.52
C MET A 1 -17.45 19.67 39.12
N LEU A 2 -17.47 18.47 38.54
CA LEU A 2 -18.03 18.19 37.21
C LEU A 2 -19.51 17.79 37.37
N PRO A 3 -20.44 18.25 36.52
CA PRO A 3 -21.82 17.81 36.60
C PRO A 3 -21.98 16.39 36.03
N ASN A 4 -22.76 15.61 36.78
CA ASN A 4 -23.05 14.19 36.56
C ASN A 4 -24.21 14.08 35.54
N ILE A 5 -23.95 13.58 34.34
CA ILE A 5 -24.98 13.38 33.30
C ILE A 5 -25.57 11.97 33.48
N GLN A 6 -26.81 11.91 33.95
CA GLN A 6 -27.58 10.66 34.06
C GLN A 6 -28.23 10.32 32.71
N LEU A 7 -27.90 9.16 32.15
CA LEU A 7 -28.60 8.60 30.98
C LEU A 7 -30.01 8.15 31.41
N THR A 8 -31.04 8.70 30.75
CA THR A 8 -32.42 8.27 30.95
C THR A 8 -32.78 7.25 29.87
N LEU A 9 -33.14 6.03 30.26
CA LEU A 9 -33.64 4.99 29.35
C LEU A 9 -35.11 5.29 29.02
N ILE A 10 -35.43 5.55 27.76
CA ILE A 10 -36.82 5.68 27.28
C ILE A 10 -37.26 4.32 26.74
N GLN A 11 -38.22 3.67 27.40
CA GLN A 11 -38.87 2.47 26.87
C GLN A 11 -39.89 2.88 25.79
N ALA A 12 -39.68 2.42 24.56
CA ALA A 12 -40.66 2.50 23.50
C ALA A 12 -41.69 1.38 23.64
N ALA A 13 -42.96 1.74 23.80
CA ALA A 13 -44.08 0.80 23.78
C ALA A 13 -44.31 0.30 22.34
N ALA A 14 -44.17 -1.00 22.12
CA ALA A 14 -44.46 -1.64 20.84
C ALA A 14 -45.98 -1.79 20.67
N THR A 15 -46.57 -1.01 19.76
CA THR A 15 -47.96 -1.17 19.33
C THR A 15 -47.99 -2.11 18.13
N LEU A 16 -48.60 -3.29 18.27
CA LEU A 16 -48.85 -4.21 17.16
C LEU A 16 -49.91 -3.61 16.23
N LEU A 17 -49.52 -3.22 15.01
CA LEU A 17 -50.42 -3.00 13.89
C LEU A 17 -50.41 -4.26 13.01
N ALA A 18 -51.54 -4.97 12.99
CA ALA A 18 -51.75 -6.07 12.05
C ALA A 18 -51.92 -5.49 10.64
N VAL A 19 -50.89 -5.63 9.80
CA VAL A 19 -50.96 -5.30 8.37
C VAL A 19 -51.51 -6.52 7.63
N THR A 20 -52.72 -6.41 7.10
CA THR A 20 -53.29 -7.40 6.20
C THR A 20 -52.60 -7.30 4.84
N ALA A 21 -51.86 -8.33 4.45
CA ALA A 21 -51.28 -8.44 3.11
C ALA A 21 -52.39 -8.72 2.08
N GLN A 22 -52.71 -7.72 1.26
CA GLN A 22 -53.47 -7.93 0.02
C GLN A 22 -52.46 -8.20 -1.11
N PRO A 23 -52.58 -9.32 -1.86
CA PRO A 23 -51.71 -9.55 -3.01
C PRO A 23 -52.10 -8.57 -4.13
N LEU A 24 -51.21 -7.61 -4.38
CA LEU A 24 -51.32 -6.70 -5.51
C LEU A 24 -50.83 -7.44 -6.77
N SER A 25 -51.73 -8.07 -7.52
CA SER A 25 -51.43 -8.62 -8.84
C SER A 25 -51.23 -7.46 -9.83
N GLN A 26 -50.03 -6.89 -9.88
CA GLN A 26 -49.63 -6.02 -11.00
C GLN A 26 -49.19 -6.91 -12.17
N GLN A 27 -50.07 -7.04 -13.18
CA GLN A 27 -49.68 -7.55 -14.49
C GLN A 27 -48.82 -6.49 -15.18
N LEU A 28 -47.50 -6.66 -15.11
CA LEU A 28 -46.55 -5.96 -15.96
C LEU A 28 -46.65 -6.52 -17.38
N SER A 29 -47.37 -5.82 -18.25
CA SER A 29 -47.27 -6.03 -19.70
C SER A 29 -45.95 -5.46 -20.19
N VAL A 30 -44.88 -6.28 -20.15
CA VAL A 30 -43.61 -5.97 -20.79
C VAL A 30 -43.77 -6.20 -22.30
N SER A 31 -44.09 -5.13 -23.04
CA SER A 31 -43.81 -5.08 -24.47
C SER A 31 -42.36 -4.61 -24.63
N GLY A 32 -41.42 -5.55 -24.51
CA GLY A 32 -40.00 -5.31 -24.71
C GLY A 32 -39.46 -6.45 -25.54
N GLY A 33 -39.13 -6.16 -26.81
CA GLY A 33 -38.42 -7.12 -27.65
C GLY A 33 -37.18 -7.62 -26.92
N LEU A 34 -36.92 -8.93 -27.04
CA LEU A 34 -35.73 -9.56 -26.50
C LEU A 34 -34.50 -8.86 -27.11
N ALA A 35 -33.95 -7.87 -26.41
CA ALA A 35 -32.65 -7.33 -26.74
C ALA A 35 -31.64 -8.45 -26.50
N GLU A 36 -31.11 -8.99 -27.58
CA GLU A 36 -30.12 -10.06 -27.55
C GLU A 36 -28.88 -9.55 -26.79
N ILE A 37 -28.57 -10.18 -25.67
CA ILE A 37 -27.38 -9.86 -24.87
C ILE A 37 -26.17 -10.26 -25.71
N PRO A 38 -25.24 -9.34 -26.04
CA PRO A 38 -24.07 -9.68 -26.83
C PRO A 38 -23.26 -10.76 -26.09
N SER A 39 -22.71 -11.70 -26.85
CA SER A 39 -21.81 -12.70 -26.27
C SER A 39 -20.59 -12.01 -25.65
N PRO A 40 -20.06 -12.54 -24.54
CA PRO A 40 -18.84 -12.01 -23.94
C PRO A 40 -17.71 -11.89 -24.98
N PRO A 41 -16.85 -10.86 -24.86
CA PRO A 41 -15.68 -10.75 -25.71
C PRO A 41 -14.76 -11.96 -25.50
N SER A 42 -13.92 -12.24 -26.50
CA SER A 42 -12.88 -13.27 -26.36
C SER A 42 -11.90 -12.91 -25.24
N PRO A 43 -11.41 -13.89 -24.46
CA PRO A 43 -10.40 -13.63 -23.43
C PRO A 43 -9.12 -13.01 -24.02
N GLU A 44 -8.56 -12.04 -23.31
CA GLU A 44 -7.27 -11.45 -23.67
C GLU A 44 -6.12 -12.39 -23.28
N PRO A 45 -5.01 -12.45 -24.05
CA PRO A 45 -3.80 -13.18 -23.64
C PRO A 45 -3.23 -12.64 -22.33
N ILE A 46 -2.71 -13.53 -21.49
CA ILE A 46 -2.06 -13.17 -20.22
C ILE A 46 -0.57 -13.48 -20.33
N GLU A 47 0.28 -12.48 -20.10
CA GLU A 47 1.72 -12.65 -19.95
C GLU A 47 2.11 -12.46 -18.48
N ILE A 48 3.02 -13.31 -17.99
CA ILE A 48 3.57 -13.24 -16.64
C ILE A 48 5.01 -12.76 -16.74
N SER A 49 5.34 -11.71 -16.00
CA SER A 49 6.70 -11.21 -15.84
C SER A 49 7.07 -11.15 -14.36
N GLU A 50 8.37 -11.24 -14.10
CA GLU A 50 8.92 -11.13 -12.74
C GLU A 50 9.47 -9.73 -12.51
N VAL A 51 9.08 -9.12 -11.39
CA VAL A 51 9.61 -7.81 -10.97
C VAL A 51 10.89 -8.03 -10.19
N PRO A 52 12.01 -7.36 -10.54
CA PRO A 52 13.27 -7.50 -9.83
C PRO A 52 13.19 -6.88 -8.42
N MET A 53 13.23 -7.74 -7.41
CA MET A 53 13.19 -7.39 -5.99
C MET A 53 14.60 -7.23 -5.41
N PRO A 54 14.76 -6.50 -4.28
CA PRO A 54 15.99 -6.55 -3.50
C PRO A 54 16.36 -7.99 -3.09
N PRO A 55 17.66 -8.30 -2.86
CA PRO A 55 18.09 -9.61 -2.41
C PRO A 55 17.40 -10.04 -1.11
N VAL A 56 17.12 -11.34 -0.95
CA VAL A 56 16.38 -11.90 0.18
C VAL A 56 17.31 -12.63 1.15
N VAL A 57 17.07 -12.50 2.46
CA VAL A 57 17.72 -13.29 3.53
C VAL A 57 16.69 -13.94 4.44
N GLN A 58 17.06 -15.06 5.08
CA GLN A 58 16.20 -15.71 6.07
C GLN A 58 16.34 -15.03 7.43
N GLY A 59 15.23 -14.55 8.00
CA GLY A 59 15.19 -13.91 9.31
C GLY A 59 16.16 -12.73 9.43
N ASN A 60 16.88 -12.67 10.55
CA ASN A 60 17.88 -11.62 10.84
C ASN A 60 19.30 -12.00 10.35
N ALA A 61 19.41 -12.91 9.38
CA ALA A 61 20.72 -13.27 8.84
C ALA A 61 21.40 -12.04 8.25
N SER A 62 22.73 -11.99 8.38
CA SER A 62 23.52 -10.88 7.86
C SER A 62 23.45 -10.86 6.33
N CYS A 63 23.14 -9.70 5.76
CA CYS A 63 23.19 -9.48 4.33
C CYS A 63 24.65 -9.14 3.96
N SER A 64 25.38 -10.10 3.41
CA SER A 64 26.77 -9.86 3.02
C SER A 64 26.85 -8.94 1.80
N THR A 65 27.99 -8.27 1.65
CA THR A 65 28.28 -7.46 0.45
C THR A 65 28.36 -8.28 -0.84
N SER A 66 28.53 -9.61 -0.74
CA SER A 66 28.42 -10.49 -1.91
C SER A 66 26.97 -10.68 -2.38
N LEU A 67 25.98 -10.50 -1.50
CA LEU A 67 24.55 -10.57 -1.82
C LEU A 67 24.02 -9.19 -2.19
N ASN A 68 24.34 -8.18 -1.37
CA ASN A 68 24.05 -6.79 -1.67
C ASN A 68 25.33 -5.96 -1.57
N HIS A 69 25.97 -5.72 -2.70
CA HIS A 69 27.19 -4.93 -2.82
C HIS A 69 27.06 -3.49 -2.30
N ARG A 70 25.84 -2.97 -2.11
CA ARG A 70 25.57 -1.66 -1.51
C ARG A 70 25.68 -1.65 0.01
N GLY A 71 25.62 -2.82 0.66
CA GLY A 71 25.65 -2.91 2.12
C GLY A 71 24.40 -2.33 2.81
N THR A 72 23.30 -2.09 2.09
CA THR A 72 22.05 -1.51 2.63
C THR A 72 21.13 -2.56 3.27
N GLY A 73 21.62 -3.78 3.49
CA GLY A 73 20.80 -4.91 3.93
C GLY A 73 20.07 -5.62 2.78
N CYS A 74 19.30 -6.63 3.14
CA CYS A 74 18.49 -7.46 2.26
C CYS A 74 17.03 -7.39 2.75
N ILE A 75 16.07 -7.97 2.02
CA ILE A 75 14.70 -8.11 2.53
C ILE A 75 14.51 -9.44 3.25
N SER A 76 13.63 -9.45 4.26
CA SER A 76 13.19 -10.68 4.92
C SER A 76 12.49 -11.62 3.93
N GLN A 77 12.71 -12.93 4.08
CA GLN A 77 12.01 -13.99 3.31
C GLN A 77 10.49 -13.90 3.41
N GLU A 78 9.97 -13.44 4.55
CA GLU A 78 8.59 -12.98 4.66
C GLU A 78 8.65 -11.45 4.68
N PRO A 79 8.50 -10.78 3.51
CA PRO A 79 8.71 -9.34 3.44
C PRO A 79 7.58 -8.56 4.11
N GLY A 80 6.52 -9.23 4.60
CA GLY A 80 5.34 -8.58 5.15
C GLY A 80 4.57 -7.79 4.09
N LEU A 81 4.54 -8.28 2.84
CA LEU A 81 3.83 -7.62 1.72
C LEU A 81 2.34 -7.52 2.04
N THR A 82 1.93 -6.39 2.58
CA THR A 82 0.56 -6.09 2.98
C THR A 82 -0.10 -5.21 1.92
N GLY A 83 -0.07 -5.68 0.67
CA GLY A 83 -0.57 -4.94 -0.50
C GLY A 83 0.51 -4.16 -1.24
N VAL A 84 0.15 -3.67 -2.42
CA VAL A 84 1.02 -2.91 -3.33
C VAL A 84 0.19 -1.83 -4.03
N SER A 85 0.84 -0.80 -4.55
CA SER A 85 0.17 0.26 -5.33
C SER A 85 0.96 0.58 -6.59
N PHE A 86 0.29 0.67 -7.73
CA PHE A 86 0.92 1.28 -8.90
C PHE A 86 0.96 2.79 -8.73
N MET A 87 2.12 3.37 -9.06
CA MET A 87 2.22 4.81 -9.24
C MET A 87 1.42 5.23 -10.48
N PRO A 88 0.98 6.50 -10.57
CA PRO A 88 0.17 6.98 -11.69
C PRO A 88 0.85 6.90 -13.06
N ASP A 89 2.18 6.77 -13.10
CA ASP A 89 2.95 6.59 -14.32
C ASP A 89 2.87 5.17 -14.91
N GLY A 90 2.36 4.20 -14.16
CA GLY A 90 2.25 2.80 -14.57
C GLY A 90 3.58 2.06 -14.68
N HIS A 91 4.71 2.66 -14.28
CA HIS A 91 6.05 2.05 -14.38
C HIS A 91 6.67 1.75 -13.02
N HIS A 92 6.14 2.38 -11.96
CA HIS A 92 6.62 2.15 -10.60
C HIS A 92 5.56 1.47 -9.73
N LEU A 93 6.01 0.54 -8.89
CA LEU A 93 5.21 -0.11 -7.86
C LEU A 93 5.68 0.33 -6.48
N VAL A 94 4.77 0.82 -5.64
CA VAL A 94 5.02 1.08 -4.23
C VAL A 94 4.76 -0.18 -3.43
N VAL A 95 5.75 -0.63 -2.67
CA VAL A 95 5.70 -1.90 -1.94
C VAL A 95 6.23 -1.71 -0.51
N PRO A 96 5.48 -2.14 0.53
CA PRO A 96 6.03 -2.25 1.88
C PRO A 96 6.95 -3.47 1.95
N MET A 97 8.07 -3.35 2.65
CA MET A 97 8.98 -4.46 2.88
C MET A 97 9.74 -4.35 4.19
N VAL A 98 10.11 -5.49 4.75
CA VAL A 98 10.98 -5.59 5.93
C VAL A 98 12.42 -5.74 5.47
N PHE A 99 13.26 -4.74 5.68
CA PHE A 99 14.70 -4.83 5.49
C PHE A 99 15.39 -5.43 6.72
N ALA A 100 16.28 -6.37 6.48
CA ALA A 100 17.05 -7.12 7.47
C ALA A 100 18.53 -7.21 7.07
N GLY A 101 19.39 -7.42 8.07
CA GLY A 101 20.81 -7.66 7.84
C GLY A 101 21.60 -6.44 7.36
N ALA A 102 21.07 -5.23 7.46
CA ALA A 102 21.88 -4.01 7.35
C ALA A 102 22.83 -3.89 8.55
N PRO A 103 24.00 -3.24 8.40
CA PRO A 103 24.93 -3.01 9.50
C PRO A 103 24.27 -2.30 10.70
N SER A 104 24.67 -2.69 11.92
CA SER A 104 24.22 -2.00 13.14
C SER A 104 24.84 -0.60 13.24
N ALA A 105 24.13 0.31 13.91
CA ALA A 105 24.67 1.62 14.28
C ALA A 105 26.04 1.48 14.99
N PRO A 106 26.99 2.39 14.75
CA PRO A 106 26.85 3.70 14.11
C PRO A 106 27.05 3.70 12.58
N ASP A 107 27.03 2.54 11.91
CA ASP A 107 27.15 2.50 10.45
C ASP A 107 25.99 3.26 9.79
N PRO A 108 26.24 4.16 8.82
CA PRO A 108 25.19 4.91 8.13
C PRO A 108 24.10 4.04 7.48
N ALA A 109 24.43 2.81 7.07
CA ALA A 109 23.47 1.89 6.48
C ALA A 109 22.48 1.30 7.50
N SER A 110 22.63 1.58 8.81
CA SER A 110 21.68 1.10 9.82
C SER A 110 20.25 1.62 9.61
N ILE A 111 20.10 2.76 8.92
CA ILE A 111 18.82 3.42 8.60
C ILE A 111 17.88 2.56 7.72
N TYR A 112 18.41 1.55 7.04
CA TYR A 112 17.61 0.68 6.20
C TYR A 112 16.83 -0.36 7.01
N THR A 113 17.27 -0.71 8.22
CA THR A 113 16.67 -1.79 9.01
C THR A 113 15.19 -1.53 9.34
N GLY A 114 14.34 -2.54 9.17
CA GLY A 114 12.95 -2.51 9.61
C GLY A 114 11.94 -2.36 8.47
N ASN A 115 10.73 -1.91 8.81
CA ASN A 115 9.64 -1.71 7.85
C ASN A 115 9.92 -0.46 7.02
N GLN A 116 9.93 -0.61 5.70
CA GLN A 116 10.20 0.45 4.75
C GLN A 116 9.21 0.42 3.61
N LEU A 117 8.99 1.58 2.99
CA LEU A 117 8.27 1.73 1.74
C LEU A 117 9.28 1.95 0.62
N VAL A 118 9.18 1.15 -0.44
CA VAL A 118 10.06 1.28 -1.61
C VAL A 118 9.27 1.43 -2.89
N LEU A 119 9.89 2.07 -3.86
CA LEU A 119 9.50 2.04 -5.26
C LEU A 119 10.29 0.96 -5.98
N LEU A 120 9.61 0.14 -6.77
CA LEU A 120 10.20 -0.80 -7.71
C LEU A 120 9.94 -0.35 -9.13
N LYS A 121 10.92 -0.51 -10.02
CA LYS A 121 10.71 -0.42 -11.46
C LYS A 121 10.25 -1.76 -12.00
N ILE A 122 9.10 -1.79 -12.65
CA ILE A 122 8.50 -3.04 -13.15
C ILE A 122 9.02 -3.44 -14.53
N ASP A 123 9.67 -2.53 -15.26
CA ASP A 123 10.20 -2.73 -16.60
C ASP A 123 11.64 -3.29 -16.62
N GLY A 124 12.20 -3.57 -15.44
CA GLY A 124 13.57 -4.05 -15.28
C GLY A 124 14.66 -2.97 -15.42
N SER A 125 14.28 -1.71 -15.64
CA SER A 125 15.24 -0.60 -15.62
C SER A 125 15.66 -0.23 -14.20
N THR A 126 16.67 0.62 -14.07
CA THR A 126 17.28 0.96 -12.78
C THR A 126 17.06 2.43 -12.41
N PHE A 127 17.10 2.76 -11.12
CA PHE A 127 17.26 4.12 -10.64
C PHE A 127 18.70 4.61 -10.87
N SER A 128 18.97 5.89 -10.63
CA SER A 128 20.32 6.47 -10.81
C SER A 128 21.40 5.78 -10.00
N ASN A 129 21.02 5.15 -8.88
CA ASN A 129 21.88 4.29 -8.06
C ASN A 129 22.08 2.87 -8.66
N GLY A 130 21.56 2.56 -9.84
CA GLY A 130 21.72 1.24 -10.46
C GLY A 130 20.86 0.12 -9.87
N ASP A 131 20.11 0.38 -8.80
CA ASP A 131 19.16 -0.59 -8.24
C ASP A 131 17.83 -0.52 -9.01
N THR A 132 17.11 -1.64 -9.10
CA THR A 132 15.74 -1.67 -9.65
C THR A 132 14.70 -1.14 -8.65
N TRP A 133 15.16 -0.71 -7.48
CA TRP A 133 14.36 -0.25 -6.37
C TRP A 133 14.95 1.01 -5.74
N LYS A 134 14.09 1.78 -5.09
CA LYS A 134 14.44 3.00 -4.36
C LYS A 134 13.66 3.05 -3.06
N CYS A 135 14.34 3.19 -1.93
CA CYS A 135 13.66 3.37 -0.65
C CYS A 135 13.25 4.83 -0.44
N ILE A 136 11.98 5.05 -0.13
CA ILE A 136 11.42 6.40 0.06
C ILE A 136 11.15 6.74 1.53
N THR A 137 11.40 5.80 2.44
CA THR A 137 11.28 6.01 3.91
C THR A 137 12.59 5.71 4.67
N CYS A 138 13.62 5.18 4.01
CA CYS A 138 14.87 4.80 4.67
C CYS A 138 15.66 6.03 5.08
N GLY A 139 15.76 6.29 6.38
CA GLY A 139 16.52 7.41 6.91
C GLY A 139 15.78 8.75 6.95
N VAL A 140 14.44 8.74 6.86
CA VAL A 140 13.64 9.94 7.13
C VAL A 140 14.00 10.50 8.52
N PRO A 141 14.44 11.77 8.62
CA PRO A 141 14.81 12.37 9.91
C PRO A 141 13.64 12.38 10.90
N ASP A 142 13.94 12.26 12.20
CA ASP A 142 12.92 12.25 13.27
C ASP A 142 12.02 13.50 13.23
N GLU A 143 12.57 14.66 12.84
CA GLU A 143 11.82 15.92 12.67
C GLU A 143 10.78 15.87 11.54
N ASN A 144 11.00 15.03 10.52
CA ASN A 144 10.09 14.79 9.41
C ASN A 144 9.15 13.60 9.67
N ALA A 145 9.41 12.81 10.72
CA ALA A 145 8.64 11.63 11.10
C ALA A 145 7.71 11.90 12.31
N VAL A 146 7.53 13.16 12.73
CA VAL A 146 6.75 13.50 13.93
C VAL A 146 5.29 13.03 13.79
N GLY A 147 4.85 12.20 14.73
CA GLY A 147 3.49 11.66 14.75
C GLY A 147 3.24 10.55 13.73
N SER A 148 4.26 10.12 12.98
CA SER A 148 4.17 8.99 12.07
C SER A 148 4.18 7.65 12.82
N ALA A 149 3.45 6.68 12.28
CA ALA A 149 3.49 5.29 12.70
C ALA A 149 4.44 4.53 11.75
N THR A 150 5.76 4.77 11.85
CA THR A 150 6.77 4.22 10.91
C THR A 150 6.82 2.70 10.86
N SER A 151 6.35 2.01 11.91
CA SER A 151 6.22 0.55 11.93
C SER A 151 4.99 0.02 11.17
N ILE A 152 4.08 0.88 10.73
CA ILE A 152 2.82 0.54 10.07
C ILE A 152 2.76 1.24 8.70
N LEU A 153 3.27 0.56 7.67
CA LEU A 153 3.35 1.03 6.29
C LEU A 153 2.52 0.15 5.33
N ASP A 154 1.45 -0.47 5.82
CA ASP A 154 0.63 -1.39 5.08
C ASP A 154 -0.30 -0.73 4.06
N TYR A 155 -0.75 -1.50 3.08
CA TYR A 155 -1.74 -1.11 2.05
C TYR A 155 -1.44 0.23 1.37
N PRO A 156 -0.29 0.39 0.70
CA PRO A 156 0.03 1.64 0.03
C PRO A 156 -1.03 2.02 -1.00
N GLN A 157 -1.33 3.31 -1.11
CA GLN A 157 -2.24 3.91 -2.09
C GLN A 157 -1.58 5.16 -2.67
N ALA A 158 -1.05 5.05 -3.89
CA ALA A 158 -0.43 6.18 -4.57
C ALA A 158 -1.47 7.24 -4.91
N PHE A 159 -1.14 8.51 -4.66
CA PHE A 159 -1.95 9.63 -5.10
C PHE A 159 -1.73 9.88 -6.58
N ARG A 160 -2.75 10.42 -7.27
CA ARG A 160 -2.70 10.73 -8.71
C ARG A 160 -1.65 11.76 -9.10
N ASP A 161 -1.14 12.54 -8.15
CA ASP A 161 -0.07 13.51 -8.39
C ASP A 161 1.32 12.87 -8.53
N GLY A 162 1.49 11.60 -8.14
CA GLY A 162 2.77 10.88 -8.17
C GLY A 162 3.79 11.36 -7.13
N LYS A 163 3.40 12.30 -6.26
CA LYS A 163 4.26 12.91 -5.24
C LYS A 163 4.03 12.34 -3.86
N ARG A 164 2.91 11.64 -3.67
CA ARG A 164 2.44 11.18 -2.36
C ARG A 164 1.93 9.75 -2.41
N VAL A 165 2.05 9.07 -1.28
CA VAL A 165 1.45 7.76 -1.05
C VAL A 165 0.91 7.68 0.38
N LEU A 166 -0.31 7.17 0.51
CA LEU A 166 -0.88 6.79 1.81
C LEU A 166 -0.40 5.37 2.14
N ALA A 167 0.15 5.13 3.32
CA ALA A 167 0.49 3.79 3.81
C ALA A 167 0.17 3.71 5.31
N GLY A 168 -0.69 2.78 5.69
CA GLY A 168 -1.33 2.74 7.01
C GLY A 168 -2.04 4.06 7.30
N THR A 169 -1.58 4.76 8.34
CA THR A 169 -2.08 6.11 8.71
C THR A 169 -1.15 7.25 8.27
N ASN A 170 -0.12 6.96 7.49
CA ASN A 170 0.93 7.92 7.11
C ASN A 170 0.74 8.39 5.67
N ILE A 171 1.00 9.67 5.42
CA ILE A 171 1.22 10.19 4.07
C ILE A 171 2.72 10.39 3.90
N ILE A 172 3.32 9.69 2.96
CA ILE A 172 4.72 9.85 2.57
C ILE A 172 4.73 10.76 1.36
N GLU A 173 5.42 11.88 1.44
CA GLU A 173 5.48 12.89 0.37
C GLU A 173 6.88 13.44 0.12
N CYS A 174 7.10 13.96 -1.08
CA CYS A 174 8.38 14.53 -1.49
C CYS A 174 8.29 15.99 -1.95
N GLY A 175 7.43 16.76 -1.29
CA GLY A 175 7.22 18.19 -1.60
C GLY A 175 6.88 18.39 -3.07
N ASP A 176 7.76 19.09 -3.79
CA ASP A 176 7.57 19.43 -5.20
C ASP A 176 8.00 18.33 -6.20
N PHE A 177 8.67 17.28 -5.74
CA PHE A 177 9.21 16.22 -6.59
C PHE A 177 8.28 15.00 -6.65
N LEU A 178 8.29 14.28 -7.78
CA LEU A 178 7.71 12.94 -7.83
C LEU A 178 8.50 11.98 -6.93
N LEU A 179 7.84 11.01 -6.32
CA LEU A 179 8.52 10.03 -5.44
C LEU A 179 9.64 9.26 -6.18
N ALA A 180 9.46 9.04 -7.48
CA ALA A 180 10.41 8.31 -8.33
C ALA A 180 11.63 9.13 -8.79
N GLU A 181 11.60 10.46 -8.67
CA GLU A 181 12.70 11.33 -9.13
C GLU A 181 13.92 11.24 -8.21
N ASP A 182 15.12 11.43 -8.75
CA ASP A 182 16.37 11.40 -7.96
C ASP A 182 16.44 12.50 -6.89
N ALA A 183 15.80 13.64 -7.14
CA ALA A 183 15.73 14.75 -6.19
C ALA A 183 14.90 14.42 -4.94
N CYS A 184 14.06 13.39 -5.01
CA CYS A 184 13.31 12.92 -3.87
C CYS A 184 14.17 11.98 -3.01
N THR A 185 14.72 12.49 -1.91
CA THR A 185 15.50 11.71 -0.95
C THR A 185 14.81 11.71 0.42
N PRO A 186 14.84 10.59 1.15
CA PRO A 186 14.44 10.55 2.56
C PRO A 186 15.16 11.58 3.44
#